data_AF-A0A1Q3TCX2-F1
#
_entry.id   AF-A0A1Q3TCX2-F1
#
_cell.length_a   1.000
_cell.length_b   1.000
_cell.length_c   1.000
_cell.angle_alpha   90.00
_cell.angle_beta   90.00
_cell.angle_gamma   90.00
#
_symmetry.space_group_name_H-M   'P 1'
#
loop_
_entity.id
_entity.type
_entity.pdbx_description
1 polymer ?
#
loop_
_entity_poly.entity_id
_entity_poly.type
_entity_poly.pdbx_seq_one_letter_code
_entity_poly.pdbx_strand_id
1 'polypeptide(L)'
;MFGKLFSPKKFKSPTGVFKAEKESLIPIDVMPGNGSINALVLSLGYPTNHLHTVFTFDAPKIQSLSVKMFTQELVMVQLKECEMEISKDDVEKTINSIDWRWEYSSLNVEDILETGINEKNLSLDILRPVMLLSKEGENLYKSSQFHVYLQFENDILKSFTSADLENASTKWLKGINPQMVQHMLEEALKFQDAEFSAKDEVNKQTDALRNLPDGINNPYLDLHRSSAGNISFFNILITHYKIPCSIDGFKLMNKGRYQHTGNDIYKVGHFIYAFDEHGQLDNSTQIG
;
A
#
# COMPACT_ATOMS: atom_id res chain seq x y z
N MET A 1 27.16 14.82 -46.53
CA MET A 1 27.97 13.81 -45.80
C MET A 1 27.37 13.65 -44.42
N PHE A 2 27.07 12.40 -44.05
CA PHE A 2 26.77 11.86 -42.72
C PHE A 2 25.56 12.39 -41.95
N GLY A 3 24.47 11.63 -42.09
CA GLY A 3 23.55 11.31 -41.00
C GLY A 3 22.98 9.93 -41.29
N LYS A 4 23.73 8.85 -40.98
CA LYS A 4 23.11 7.52 -40.92
C LYS A 4 22.09 7.60 -39.79
N LEU A 5 20.81 7.78 -40.14
CA LEU A 5 19.70 7.50 -39.25
C LEU A 5 19.81 6.01 -38.90
N PHE A 6 20.35 5.69 -37.74
CA PHE A 6 20.31 4.33 -37.23
C PHE A 6 18.84 4.02 -36.96
N SER A 7 18.22 3.20 -37.81
CA SER A 7 16.91 2.64 -37.49
C SER A 7 17.03 1.84 -36.20
N PRO A 8 16.13 2.06 -35.20
CA PRO A 8 16.24 1.38 -33.92
C PRO A 8 16.11 -0.13 -34.14
N LYS A 9 17.01 -0.88 -33.51
CA LYS A 9 17.01 -2.35 -33.56
C LYS A 9 15.64 -2.87 -33.10
N LYS A 10 15.04 -3.72 -33.94
CA LYS A 10 13.76 -4.38 -33.66
C LYS A 10 14.01 -5.79 -33.12
N PHE A 11 13.16 -6.20 -32.20
CA PHE A 11 13.16 -7.50 -31.54
C PHE A 11 11.79 -8.14 -31.74
N LYS A 12 11.78 -9.47 -31.83
CA LYS A 12 10.57 -10.29 -32.04
C LYS A 12 10.68 -11.55 -31.18
N SER A 13 9.56 -12.03 -30.65
CA SER A 13 9.49 -13.21 -29.79
C SER A 13 8.26 -14.04 -30.17
N PRO A 14 8.38 -15.38 -30.32
CA PRO A 14 7.23 -16.25 -30.58
C PRO A 14 6.17 -16.20 -29.48
N THR A 15 6.56 -15.92 -28.25
CA THR A 15 5.66 -15.82 -27.10
C THR A 15 5.21 -14.39 -26.82
N GLY A 16 5.79 -13.39 -27.49
CA GLY A 16 5.64 -11.98 -27.13
C GLY A 16 6.35 -11.59 -25.83
N VAL A 17 7.11 -12.51 -25.20
CA VAL A 17 7.83 -12.25 -23.95
C VAL A 17 9.34 -12.13 -24.20
N PHE A 18 9.96 -11.19 -23.50
CA PHE A 18 11.39 -10.96 -23.52
C PHE A 18 11.96 -10.86 -22.11
N LYS A 19 13.12 -11.47 -21.88
CA LYS A 19 14.02 -11.08 -20.79
C LYS A 19 14.74 -9.80 -21.20
N ALA A 20 14.70 -8.79 -20.36
CA ALA A 20 15.44 -7.56 -20.57
C ALA A 20 16.87 -7.69 -20.04
N GLU A 21 17.84 -7.28 -20.84
CA GLU A 21 19.20 -6.97 -20.40
C GLU A 21 19.54 -5.55 -20.82
N LYS A 22 20.61 -4.97 -20.27
CA LYS A 22 20.96 -3.56 -20.41
C LYS A 22 20.77 -3.02 -21.84
N GLU A 23 21.35 -3.71 -22.82
CA GLU A 23 21.35 -3.28 -24.23
C GLU A 23 20.55 -4.21 -25.16
N SER A 24 19.82 -5.20 -24.63
CA SER A 24 19.13 -6.20 -25.45
C SER A 24 17.79 -6.64 -24.88
N LEU A 25 16.94 -7.19 -25.75
CA LEU A 25 15.77 -7.97 -25.39
C LEU A 25 16.01 -9.39 -25.90
N ILE A 26 16.07 -10.35 -24.99
CA ILE A 26 16.27 -11.77 -25.30
C ILE A 26 14.88 -12.41 -25.37
N PRO A 27 14.46 -12.93 -26.54
CA PRO A 27 13.15 -13.56 -26.68
C PRO A 27 13.08 -14.82 -25.83
N ILE A 28 11.90 -15.05 -25.24
CA ILE A 28 11.55 -16.33 -24.65
C ILE A 28 10.84 -17.14 -25.73
N ASP A 29 11.50 -18.15 -26.28
CA ASP A 29 10.97 -18.89 -27.44
C ASP A 29 9.86 -19.89 -27.08
N VAL A 30 9.83 -20.36 -25.83
CA VAL A 30 8.83 -21.31 -25.33
C VAL A 30 8.18 -20.75 -24.08
N MET A 31 6.83 -20.68 -24.08
CA MET A 31 6.09 -20.12 -22.96
C MET A 31 6.27 -20.97 -21.68
N PRO A 32 6.78 -20.40 -20.58
CA PRO A 32 6.92 -21.09 -19.30
C PRO A 32 5.56 -21.38 -18.64
N GLY A 33 5.39 -22.61 -18.15
CA GLY A 33 4.22 -23.02 -17.37
C GLY A 33 2.90 -22.76 -18.09
N ASN A 34 1.99 -22.07 -17.41
CA ASN A 34 0.68 -21.67 -17.96
C ASN A 34 0.68 -20.27 -18.59
N GLY A 35 1.85 -19.64 -18.77
CA GLY A 35 1.97 -18.26 -19.28
C GLY A 35 1.52 -17.17 -18.30
N SER A 36 1.24 -17.50 -17.04
CA SER A 36 1.01 -16.50 -16.00
C SER A 36 2.29 -15.70 -15.71
N ILE A 37 2.13 -14.47 -15.22
CA ILE A 37 3.26 -13.65 -14.75
C ILE A 37 4.10 -14.44 -13.75
N ASN A 38 3.47 -15.14 -12.80
CA ASN A 38 4.20 -15.93 -11.80
C ASN A 38 5.06 -17.04 -12.45
N ALA A 39 4.53 -17.76 -13.44
CA ALA A 39 5.29 -18.78 -14.16
C ALA A 39 6.47 -18.18 -14.92
N LEU A 40 6.29 -17.00 -15.53
CA LEU A 40 7.35 -16.26 -16.20
C LEU A 40 8.44 -15.82 -15.23
N VAL A 41 8.07 -15.16 -14.12
CA VAL A 41 9.01 -14.68 -13.10
C VAL A 41 9.85 -15.82 -12.52
N LEU A 42 9.21 -16.95 -12.18
CA LEU A 42 9.89 -18.15 -11.69
C LEU A 42 10.86 -18.73 -12.73
N SER A 43 10.47 -18.74 -14.01
CA SER A 43 11.35 -19.23 -15.09
C SER A 43 12.61 -18.38 -15.28
N LEU A 44 12.56 -17.11 -14.87
CA LEU A 44 13.70 -16.19 -14.86
C LEU A 44 14.57 -16.34 -13.60
N GLY A 45 14.20 -17.23 -12.67
CA GLY A 45 14.95 -17.52 -11.45
C GLY A 45 14.64 -16.60 -10.27
N TYR A 46 13.53 -15.87 -10.31
CA TYR A 46 13.10 -14.96 -9.25
C TYR A 46 11.90 -15.53 -8.48
N PRO A 47 11.83 -15.37 -7.15
CA PRO A 47 10.57 -15.43 -6.42
C PRO A 47 9.55 -14.43 -6.97
N THR A 48 8.28 -14.77 -6.90
CA THR A 48 7.19 -14.00 -7.55
C THR A 48 7.04 -12.59 -7.02
N ASN A 49 7.36 -12.35 -5.75
CA ASN A 49 7.31 -11.05 -5.09
C ASN A 49 8.62 -10.26 -5.16
N HIS A 50 9.67 -10.78 -5.81
CA HIS A 50 10.95 -10.05 -6.00
C HIS A 50 10.96 -9.19 -7.26
N LEU A 51 9.98 -9.39 -8.15
CA LEU A 51 9.72 -8.51 -9.28
C LEU A 51 8.39 -7.79 -9.08
N HIS A 52 8.37 -6.50 -9.41
CA HIS A 52 7.16 -5.69 -9.46
C HIS A 52 6.68 -5.62 -10.91
N THR A 53 5.47 -6.10 -11.17
CA THR A 53 4.88 -6.11 -12.52
C THR A 53 3.89 -4.96 -12.67
N VAL A 54 4.17 -4.07 -13.61
CA VAL A 54 3.29 -2.96 -14.00
C VAL A 54 2.53 -3.33 -15.27
N PHE A 55 1.21 -3.30 -15.22
CA PHE A 55 0.35 -3.50 -16.37
C PHE A 55 0.16 -2.18 -17.12
N THR A 56 0.45 -2.18 -18.42
CA THR A 56 0.48 -0.97 -19.24
C THR A 56 -0.75 -0.92 -20.15
N PHE A 57 -1.85 -0.36 -19.66
CA PHE A 57 -3.11 -0.30 -20.40
C PHE A 57 -3.02 0.58 -21.64
N ASP A 58 -2.43 1.76 -21.50
CA ASP A 58 -2.34 2.77 -22.58
C ASP A 58 -1.18 2.54 -23.56
N ALA A 59 -0.23 1.66 -23.22
CA ALA A 59 0.90 1.37 -24.11
C ALA A 59 0.41 0.58 -25.33
N PRO A 60 0.76 0.97 -26.57
CA PRO A 60 0.19 0.35 -27.76
C PRO A 60 0.63 -1.11 -27.96
N LYS A 61 1.85 -1.45 -27.55
CA LYS A 61 2.48 -2.75 -27.83
C LYS A 61 2.75 -3.60 -26.59
N ILE A 62 2.91 -2.97 -25.44
CA ILE A 62 3.36 -3.61 -24.21
C ILE A 62 2.13 -3.87 -23.35
N GLN A 63 1.99 -5.10 -22.87
CA GLN A 63 0.95 -5.50 -21.94
C GLN A 63 1.41 -5.30 -20.50
N SER A 64 2.65 -5.70 -20.21
CA SER A 64 3.24 -5.53 -18.89
C SER A 64 4.76 -5.42 -18.95
N LEU A 65 5.31 -4.76 -17.93
CA LEU A 65 6.74 -4.67 -17.65
C LEU A 65 6.97 -5.22 -16.25
N SER A 66 8.02 -6.02 -16.05
CA SER A 66 8.45 -6.40 -14.69
C SER A 66 9.83 -5.86 -14.40
N VAL A 67 9.94 -5.16 -13.27
CA VAL A 67 11.18 -4.57 -12.75
C VAL A 67 11.57 -5.25 -11.45
N LYS A 68 12.83 -5.15 -11.02
CA LYS A 68 13.18 -5.59 -9.65
C LYS A 68 12.43 -4.75 -8.63
N MET A 69 11.92 -5.39 -7.58
CA MET A 69 11.16 -4.73 -6.52
C MET A 69 11.87 -3.46 -6.00
N PHE A 70 11.09 -2.40 -5.75
CA PHE A 70 11.56 -1.07 -5.32
C PHE A 70 12.56 -0.36 -6.25
N THR A 71 12.71 -0.80 -7.50
CA THR A 71 13.59 -0.18 -8.50
C THR A 71 12.88 0.00 -9.84
N GLN A 72 13.51 0.75 -10.74
CA GLN A 72 13.07 0.82 -12.15
C GLN A 72 13.92 -0.11 -13.05
N GLU A 73 14.67 -1.06 -12.47
CA GLU A 73 15.53 -1.96 -13.22
C GLU A 73 14.70 -3.04 -13.92
N LEU A 74 14.52 -2.89 -15.23
CA LEU A 74 13.72 -3.78 -16.06
C LEU A 74 14.32 -5.19 -16.16
N VAL A 75 13.46 -6.19 -15.93
CA VAL A 75 13.81 -7.61 -16.00
C VAL A 75 13.03 -8.33 -17.11
N MET A 76 11.76 -7.96 -17.33
CA MET A 76 10.89 -8.63 -18.30
C MET A 76 9.96 -7.66 -19.02
N VAL A 77 9.72 -7.93 -20.30
CA VAL A 77 8.72 -7.25 -21.13
C VAL A 77 7.76 -8.28 -21.71
N GLN A 78 6.46 -8.05 -21.56
CA GLN A 78 5.41 -8.82 -22.22
C GLN A 78 4.67 -7.91 -23.20
N LEU A 79 4.60 -8.34 -24.46
CA LEU A 79 3.83 -7.65 -25.50
C LEU A 79 2.36 -8.06 -25.47
N LYS A 80 1.50 -7.20 -26.02
CA LYS A 80 0.05 -7.46 -26.17
C LYS A 80 -0.24 -8.60 -27.15
N GLU A 81 0.64 -8.82 -28.11
CA GLU A 81 0.52 -9.87 -29.11
C GLU A 81 1.85 -10.63 -29.28
N CYS A 82 1.74 -11.93 -29.50
CA CYS A 82 2.87 -12.77 -29.91
C CYS A 82 3.42 -12.31 -31.26
N GLU A 83 4.71 -12.55 -31.53
CA GLU A 83 5.35 -12.22 -32.81
C GLU A 83 5.29 -10.72 -33.18
N MET A 84 4.92 -9.83 -32.26
CA MET A 84 4.95 -8.39 -32.48
C MET A 84 6.38 -7.84 -32.43
N GLU A 85 6.70 -6.89 -33.31
CA GLU A 85 7.99 -6.20 -33.29
C GLU A 85 8.03 -5.04 -32.28
N ILE A 86 9.07 -5.03 -31.45
CA ILE A 86 9.32 -4.00 -30.45
C ILE A 86 10.74 -3.43 -30.60
N SER A 87 10.92 -2.14 -30.35
CA SER A 87 12.26 -1.55 -30.15
C SER A 87 12.52 -1.22 -28.68
N LYS A 88 13.79 -1.09 -28.30
CA LYS A 88 14.17 -0.55 -26.98
C LYS A 88 13.54 0.82 -26.72
N ASP A 89 13.49 1.70 -27.71
CA ASP A 89 12.81 3.00 -27.60
C ASP A 89 11.32 2.87 -27.21
N ASP A 90 10.63 1.82 -27.67
CA ASP A 90 9.22 1.59 -27.33
C ASP A 90 9.10 1.21 -25.83
N VAL A 91 10.03 0.37 -25.36
CA VAL A 91 10.13 -0.05 -23.94
C VAL A 91 10.52 1.12 -23.05
N GLU A 92 11.53 1.91 -23.44
CA GLU A 92 12.00 3.08 -22.68
C GLU A 92 10.93 4.17 -22.61
N LYS A 93 10.18 4.42 -23.69
CA LYS A 93 9.04 5.34 -23.64
C LYS A 93 7.99 4.86 -22.65
N THR A 94 7.70 3.57 -22.65
CA THR A 94 6.69 2.98 -21.77
C THR A 94 7.13 3.01 -20.30
N ILE A 95 8.38 2.64 -20.00
CA ILE A 95 8.89 2.66 -18.62
C ILE A 95 8.95 4.08 -18.05
N ASN A 96 9.28 5.07 -18.89
CA ASN A 96 9.33 6.48 -18.50
C ASN A 96 7.94 7.12 -18.35
N SER A 97 6.89 6.52 -18.90
CA SER A 97 5.51 6.99 -18.73
C SER A 97 4.82 6.46 -17.47
N ILE A 98 5.42 5.49 -16.77
CA ILE A 98 4.86 4.94 -15.54
C ILE A 98 4.94 5.98 -14.42
N ASP A 99 3.84 6.17 -13.69
CA ASP A 99 3.84 6.96 -12.45
C ASP A 99 4.49 6.16 -11.30
N TRP A 100 5.81 6.19 -11.26
CA TRP A 100 6.59 5.51 -10.22
C TRP A 100 6.31 6.02 -8.81
N ARG A 101 5.76 7.23 -8.65
CA ARG A 101 5.35 7.73 -7.34
C ARG A 101 4.10 7.03 -6.86
N TRP A 102 3.20 6.67 -7.77
CA TRP A 102 2.04 5.85 -7.46
C TRP A 102 2.45 4.40 -7.21
N GLU A 103 3.24 3.80 -8.11
CA GLU A 103 3.71 2.41 -7.99
C GLU A 103 4.44 2.16 -6.66
N TYR A 104 5.23 3.13 -6.20
CA TYR A 104 5.93 3.09 -4.91
C TYR A 104 5.39 4.10 -3.90
N SER A 105 4.07 4.31 -3.91
CA SER A 105 3.38 4.99 -2.82
C SER A 105 3.52 4.21 -1.51
N SER A 106 3.34 4.87 -0.36
CA SER A 106 3.48 4.21 0.94
C SER A 106 2.57 2.99 1.08
N LEU A 107 1.36 3.02 0.52
CA LEU A 107 0.46 1.86 0.54
C LEU A 107 1.05 0.67 -0.20
N ASN A 108 1.50 0.87 -1.44
CA ASN A 108 2.05 -0.22 -2.24
C ASN A 108 3.35 -0.75 -1.66
N VAL A 109 4.18 0.12 -1.07
CA VAL A 109 5.40 -0.31 -0.39
C VAL A 109 5.08 -1.20 0.81
N GLU A 110 4.13 -0.81 1.66
CA GLU A 110 3.70 -1.63 2.79
C GLU A 110 3.12 -2.98 2.32
N ASP A 111 2.28 -2.99 1.28
CA ASP A 111 1.69 -4.21 0.73
C ASP A 111 2.77 -5.18 0.18
N ILE A 112 3.82 -4.67 -0.49
CA ILE A 112 4.97 -5.46 -0.97
C ILE A 112 5.77 -6.04 0.21
N LEU A 113 6.06 -5.22 1.24
CA LEU A 113 6.81 -5.66 2.42
C LEU A 113 6.03 -6.73 3.21
N GLU A 114 4.73 -6.54 3.39
CA GLU A 114 3.83 -7.48 4.08
C GLU A 114 3.78 -8.83 3.35
N THR A 115 3.68 -8.82 2.02
CA THR A 115 3.77 -10.05 1.21
C THR A 115 5.09 -10.78 1.47
N GLY A 116 6.20 -10.05 1.51
CA GLY A 116 7.51 -10.64 1.77
C GLY A 116 7.74 -11.15 3.20
N ILE A 117 7.09 -10.54 4.20
CA ILE A 117 7.06 -11.06 5.58
C ILE A 117 6.29 -12.38 5.61
N ASN A 118 5.11 -12.42 4.98
CA ASN A 118 4.28 -13.62 4.92
C ASN A 118 4.96 -14.78 4.20
N GLU A 119 5.68 -14.49 3.11
CA GLU A 119 6.45 -15.49 2.36
C GLU A 119 7.84 -15.79 2.95
N LYS A 120 8.30 -15.01 3.93
CA LYS A 120 9.61 -15.14 4.61
C LYS A 120 10.80 -15.15 3.63
N ASN A 121 10.73 -14.36 2.57
CA ASN A 121 11.70 -14.39 1.47
C ASN A 121 12.35 -13.03 1.15
N LEU A 122 12.14 -12.02 1.99
CA LEU A 122 12.85 -10.75 1.90
C LEU A 122 14.01 -10.71 2.88
N SER A 123 15.21 -11.00 2.37
CA SER A 123 16.42 -10.91 3.18
C SER A 123 17.01 -9.51 3.19
N LEU A 124 17.86 -9.22 4.18
CA LEU A 124 18.59 -7.97 4.26
C LEU A 124 19.44 -7.72 3.00
N ASP A 125 20.10 -8.75 2.46
CA ASP A 125 20.93 -8.64 1.26
C ASP A 125 20.12 -8.25 0.01
N ILE A 126 18.86 -8.66 -0.06
CA ILE A 126 17.95 -8.30 -1.16
C ILE A 126 17.46 -6.86 -0.99
N LEU A 127 17.01 -6.49 0.21
CA LEU A 127 16.39 -5.19 0.45
C LEU A 127 17.40 -4.04 0.53
N ARG A 128 18.60 -4.30 1.05
CA ARG A 128 19.63 -3.28 1.26
C ARG A 128 19.96 -2.47 -0.01
N PRO A 129 20.24 -3.07 -1.18
CA PRO A 129 20.54 -2.32 -2.39
C PRO A 129 19.32 -1.62 -3.00
N VAL A 130 18.11 -2.18 -2.88
CA VAL A 130 16.91 -1.64 -3.55
C VAL A 130 16.16 -0.60 -2.72
N MET A 131 16.28 -0.64 -1.39
CA MET A 131 15.66 0.33 -0.47
C MET A 131 16.64 1.33 0.14
N LEU A 132 17.94 1.24 -0.23
CA LEU A 132 19.01 2.11 0.26
C LEU A 132 19.09 2.14 1.79
N LEU A 133 19.17 0.96 2.40
CA LEU A 133 19.05 0.81 3.86
C LEU A 133 20.28 1.31 4.64
N SER A 134 20.06 2.18 5.63
CA SER A 134 21.03 2.54 6.67
C SER A 134 20.80 1.71 7.93
N LYS A 135 21.87 1.32 8.64
CA LYS A 135 21.77 0.60 9.92
C LYS A 135 21.53 1.60 11.05
N GLU A 136 20.49 1.37 11.85
CA GLU A 136 20.10 2.23 12.99
C GLU A 136 20.22 1.52 14.34
N GLY A 137 20.23 0.17 14.34
CA GLY A 137 20.36 -0.66 15.53
C GLY A 137 20.87 -2.06 15.18
N GLU A 138 20.91 -2.98 16.13
CA GLU A 138 21.51 -4.31 15.95
C GLU A 138 20.92 -5.07 14.74
N ASN A 139 19.60 -5.05 14.62
CA ASN A 139 18.81 -5.66 13.55
C ASN A 139 17.75 -4.69 12.96
N LEU A 140 17.98 -3.38 13.13
CA LEU A 140 17.07 -2.32 12.73
C LEU A 140 17.71 -1.48 11.64
N TYR A 141 16.99 -1.32 10.53
CA TYR A 141 17.44 -0.56 9.37
C TYR A 141 16.40 0.46 8.96
N LYS A 142 16.83 1.57 8.38
CA LYS A 142 15.94 2.61 7.87
C LYS A 142 16.11 2.77 6.37
N SER A 143 14.98 2.82 5.66
CA SER A 143 14.95 3.34 4.29
C SER A 143 14.59 4.83 4.34
N SER A 144 15.54 5.68 3.99
CA SER A 144 15.27 7.12 3.86
C SER A 144 14.39 7.42 2.63
N GLN A 145 14.46 6.58 1.59
CA GLN A 145 13.65 6.73 0.39
C GLN A 145 12.17 6.47 0.67
N PHE A 146 11.86 5.41 1.42
CA PHE A 146 10.49 4.98 1.68
C PHE A 146 9.97 5.38 3.06
N HIS A 147 10.80 6.04 3.87
CA HIS A 147 10.46 6.50 5.21
C HIS A 147 9.88 5.37 6.08
N VAL A 148 10.59 4.24 6.14
CA VAL A 148 10.23 3.07 6.96
C VAL A 148 11.44 2.57 7.74
N TYR A 149 11.18 2.07 8.94
CA TYR A 149 12.10 1.21 9.68
C TYR A 149 11.76 -0.26 9.40
N LEU A 150 12.78 -1.08 9.22
CA LEU A 150 12.68 -2.50 8.93
C LEU A 150 13.45 -3.29 10.00
N GLN A 151 12.76 -4.24 10.62
CA GLN A 151 13.30 -5.12 11.64
C GLN A 151 13.56 -6.50 11.05
N PHE A 152 14.78 -6.99 11.20
CA PHE A 152 15.20 -8.31 10.71
C PHE A 152 15.41 -9.29 11.87
N GLU A 153 15.28 -10.58 11.56
CA GLU A 153 15.63 -11.68 12.46
C GLU A 153 16.15 -12.82 11.58
N ASN A 154 17.36 -13.32 11.88
CA ASN A 154 18.07 -14.28 11.04
C ASN A 154 18.17 -13.82 9.58
N ASP A 155 18.50 -12.53 9.38
CA ASP A 155 18.60 -11.86 8.08
C ASP A 155 17.31 -11.79 7.24
N ILE A 156 16.16 -12.21 7.77
CA ILE A 156 14.86 -12.13 7.10
C ILE A 156 14.01 -11.01 7.72
N LEU A 157 13.32 -10.23 6.87
CA LEU A 157 12.40 -9.19 7.30
C LEU A 157 11.28 -9.79 8.16
N LYS A 158 11.08 -9.25 9.36
CA LYS A 158 10.05 -9.67 10.31
C LYS A 158 8.92 -8.69 10.47
N SER A 159 9.25 -7.41 10.48
CA SER A 159 8.28 -6.34 10.60
C SER A 159 8.85 -5.04 10.04
N PHE A 160 7.96 -4.11 9.76
CA PHE A 160 8.31 -2.75 9.42
C PHE A 160 7.39 -1.78 10.18
N THR A 161 7.82 -0.53 10.28
CA THR A 161 6.98 0.56 10.77
C THR A 161 7.29 1.82 9.97
N SER A 162 6.28 2.67 9.77
CA SER A 162 6.50 4.02 9.25
C SER A 162 7.56 4.73 10.12
N ALA A 163 8.50 5.40 9.46
CA ALA A 163 9.47 6.27 10.13
C ALA A 163 8.85 7.64 10.49
N ASP A 164 7.67 7.92 9.94
CA ASP A 164 6.87 9.10 10.26
C ASP A 164 5.78 8.72 11.26
N LEU A 165 5.21 9.73 11.92
CA LEU A 165 4.04 9.54 12.79
C LEU A 165 2.75 9.24 12.01
N GLU A 166 2.79 9.31 10.68
CA GLU A 166 1.67 9.01 9.78
C GLU A 166 1.86 7.60 9.19
N ASN A 167 0.81 6.77 9.21
CA ASN A 167 0.78 5.47 8.51
C ASN A 167 0.54 5.66 6.99
N ALA A 168 0.62 4.58 6.20
CA ALA A 168 0.38 4.67 4.77
C ALA A 168 -1.03 5.15 4.40
N SER A 169 -2.07 4.76 5.15
CA SER A 169 -3.46 5.20 4.90
C SER A 169 -3.61 6.71 5.04
N THR A 170 -2.99 7.31 6.07
CA THR A 170 -2.96 8.76 6.26
C THR A 170 -2.18 9.45 5.14
N LYS A 171 -1.00 8.95 4.77
CA LYS A 171 -0.19 9.51 3.68
C LYS A 171 -0.94 9.48 2.35
N TRP A 172 -1.61 8.37 2.04
CA TRP A 172 -2.44 8.23 0.85
C TRP A 172 -3.61 9.22 0.86
N LEU A 173 -4.40 9.28 1.94
CA LEU A 173 -5.54 10.18 2.04
C LEU A 173 -5.08 11.64 1.92
N LYS A 174 -3.94 11.98 2.51
CA LYS A 174 -3.35 13.33 2.42
C LYS A 174 -2.94 13.69 0.99
N GLY A 175 -2.52 12.72 0.19
CA GLY A 175 -2.19 12.90 -1.23
C GLY A 175 -3.42 13.22 -2.09
N ILE A 176 -4.59 12.67 -1.77
CA ILE A 176 -5.82 12.85 -2.56
C ILE A 176 -6.79 13.90 -1.98
N ASN A 177 -6.80 14.06 -0.65
CA ASN A 177 -7.67 14.97 0.09
C ASN A 177 -6.98 15.45 1.38
N PRO A 178 -6.00 16.36 1.27
CA PRO A 178 -5.26 16.87 2.43
C PRO A 178 -6.15 17.61 3.44
N GLN A 179 -7.25 18.24 2.98
CA GLN A 179 -8.18 18.95 3.86
C GLN A 179 -8.90 18.01 4.82
N MET A 180 -9.28 16.81 4.36
CA MET A 180 -9.91 15.82 5.23
C MET A 180 -8.98 15.39 6.38
N VAL A 181 -7.71 15.08 6.07
CA VAL A 181 -6.70 14.74 7.09
C VAL A 181 -6.48 15.91 8.06
N GLN A 182 -6.39 17.12 7.54
CA GLN A 182 -6.22 18.32 8.35
C GLN A 182 -7.39 18.53 9.32
N HIS A 183 -8.64 18.41 8.84
CA HIS A 183 -9.82 18.55 9.71
C HIS A 183 -9.91 17.42 10.75
N MET A 184 -9.54 16.18 10.41
CA MET A 184 -9.45 15.09 11.39
C MET A 184 -8.44 15.41 12.49
N LEU A 185 -7.25 15.90 12.10
CA LEU A 185 -6.20 16.26 13.05
C LEU A 185 -6.61 17.42 13.95
N GLU A 186 -7.21 18.46 13.39
CA GLU A 186 -7.73 19.61 14.15
C GLU A 186 -8.80 19.21 15.16
N GLU A 187 -9.65 18.24 14.84
CA GLU A 187 -10.62 17.71 15.79
C GLU A 187 -9.95 16.85 16.87
N ALA A 188 -9.06 15.93 16.49
CA ALA A 188 -8.34 15.07 17.43
C ALA A 188 -7.53 15.89 18.44
N LEU A 189 -6.86 16.96 18.00
CA LEU A 189 -6.10 17.88 18.86
C LEU A 189 -6.95 18.61 19.91
N LYS A 190 -8.28 18.68 19.75
CA LYS A 190 -9.17 19.27 20.78
C LYS A 190 -9.39 18.36 21.97
N PHE A 191 -9.19 17.05 21.81
CA PHE A 191 -9.57 16.04 22.79
C PHE A 191 -8.41 15.18 23.30
N GLN A 192 -7.34 15.05 22.50
CA GLN A 192 -6.15 14.28 22.86
C GLN A 192 -5.17 15.13 23.68
N ASP A 193 -4.40 14.48 24.57
CA ASP A 193 -3.49 15.18 25.49
C ASP A 193 -2.18 15.60 24.80
N ALA A 194 -1.86 14.98 23.67
CA ALA A 194 -0.62 15.18 22.94
C ALA A 194 -0.82 15.02 21.44
N GLU A 195 0.03 15.69 20.65
CA GLU A 195 0.04 15.60 19.20
C GLU A 195 0.22 14.16 18.69
N PHE A 196 1.05 13.38 19.39
CA PHE A 196 1.25 11.96 19.06
C PHE A 196 -0.06 11.18 19.11
N SER A 197 -0.84 11.32 20.20
CA SER A 197 -2.13 10.64 20.35
C SER A 197 -3.16 11.13 19.33
N ALA A 198 -3.13 12.41 18.96
CA ALA A 198 -3.98 12.95 17.90
C ALA A 198 -3.64 12.34 16.53
N LYS A 199 -2.35 12.20 16.20
CA LYS A 199 -1.92 11.54 14.97
C LYS A 199 -2.24 10.04 14.95
N ASP A 200 -2.15 9.39 16.10
CA ASP A 200 -2.55 7.99 16.25
C ASP A 200 -4.07 7.79 16.04
N GLU A 201 -4.91 8.70 16.54
CA GLU A 201 -6.35 8.71 16.23
C GLU A 201 -6.60 8.90 14.72
N VAL A 202 -5.90 9.87 14.09
CA VAL A 202 -6.02 10.12 12.65
C VAL A 202 -5.62 8.87 11.84
N ASN A 203 -4.50 8.23 12.19
CA ASN A 203 -4.06 6.98 11.55
C ASN A 203 -5.13 5.88 11.62
N LYS A 204 -5.78 5.72 12.78
CA LYS A 204 -6.87 4.75 12.94
C LYS A 204 -8.12 5.13 12.15
N GLN A 205 -8.44 6.43 12.02
CA GLN A 205 -9.56 6.89 11.17
C GLN A 205 -9.29 6.66 9.68
N THR A 206 -8.06 6.88 9.21
CA THR A 206 -7.72 6.70 7.80
C THR A 206 -7.60 5.21 7.44
N ASP A 207 -7.10 4.37 8.35
CA ASP A 207 -7.18 2.91 8.23
C ASP A 207 -8.64 2.45 8.18
N ALA A 208 -9.50 3.02 9.02
CA ALA A 208 -10.92 2.70 9.00
C ALA A 208 -11.57 3.10 7.66
N LEU A 209 -11.24 4.27 7.10
CA LEU A 209 -11.74 4.69 5.78
C LEU A 209 -11.27 3.75 4.67
N ARG A 210 -10.00 3.34 4.66
CA ARG A 210 -9.46 2.40 3.65
C ARG A 210 -10.21 1.07 3.68
N ASN A 211 -10.61 0.61 4.87
CA ASN A 211 -11.30 -0.67 5.07
C ASN A 211 -12.83 -0.55 5.05
N LEU A 212 -13.38 0.65 4.86
CA LEU A 212 -14.83 0.86 4.89
C LEU A 212 -15.47 0.41 3.57
N PRO A 213 -16.44 -0.51 3.59
CA PRO A 213 -17.18 -0.88 2.39
C PRO A 213 -17.84 0.35 1.75
N ASP A 214 -17.72 0.46 0.43
CA ASP A 214 -18.16 1.62 -0.38
C ASP A 214 -17.50 2.98 -0.01
N GLY A 215 -16.53 3.00 0.91
CA GLY A 215 -15.73 4.17 1.26
C GLY A 215 -16.57 5.43 1.54
N ILE A 216 -16.32 6.50 0.78
CA ILE A 216 -17.05 7.77 0.90
C ILE A 216 -18.50 7.71 0.39
N ASN A 217 -18.94 6.60 -0.20
CA ASN A 217 -20.33 6.37 -0.60
C ASN A 217 -21.07 5.47 0.39
N ASN A 218 -20.46 5.15 1.53
CA ASN A 218 -21.07 4.29 2.54
C ASN A 218 -22.42 4.86 3.03
N PRO A 219 -23.47 4.04 3.19
CA PRO A 219 -24.80 4.53 3.55
C PRO A 219 -24.91 5.05 4.99
N TYR A 220 -23.93 4.75 5.85
CA TYR A 220 -23.97 5.10 7.28
C TYR A 220 -23.19 6.37 7.62
N LEU A 221 -22.58 7.06 6.65
CA LEU A 221 -21.71 8.22 6.90
C LEU A 221 -22.37 9.32 7.73
N ASP A 222 -23.63 9.64 7.42
CA ASP A 222 -24.34 10.73 8.10
C ASP A 222 -24.73 10.38 9.54
N LEU A 223 -24.88 9.09 9.87
CA LEU A 223 -25.15 8.65 11.25
C LEU A 223 -23.95 8.82 12.19
N HIS A 224 -22.74 8.96 11.63
CA HIS A 224 -21.47 9.06 12.36
C HIS A 224 -20.76 10.39 12.11
N ARG A 225 -21.48 11.39 11.58
CA ARG A 225 -20.98 12.74 11.36
C ARG A 225 -21.05 13.55 12.66
N SER A 226 -19.91 14.13 13.03
CA SER A 226 -19.82 15.09 14.14
C SER A 226 -20.46 16.44 13.78
N SER A 227 -20.72 17.27 14.78
CA SER A 227 -21.18 18.65 14.57
C SER A 227 -20.15 19.50 13.81
N ALA A 228 -18.88 19.14 13.83
CA ALA A 228 -17.82 19.79 13.06
C ALA A 228 -17.77 19.31 11.58
N GLY A 229 -18.60 18.35 11.19
CA GLY A 229 -18.70 17.82 9.83
C GLY A 229 -17.80 16.62 9.53
N ASN A 230 -16.84 16.30 10.42
CA ASN A 230 -16.00 15.11 10.32
C ASN A 230 -16.79 13.83 10.59
N ILE A 231 -16.40 12.74 9.93
CA ILE A 231 -17.07 11.44 10.04
C ILE A 231 -16.17 10.51 10.84
N SER A 232 -16.74 9.80 11.83
CA SER A 232 -16.02 8.74 12.53
C SER A 232 -16.11 7.43 11.75
N PHE A 233 -15.19 7.24 10.80
CA PHE A 233 -15.09 6.00 10.02
C PHE A 233 -14.85 4.77 10.92
N PHE A 234 -14.07 4.95 11.98
CA PHE A 234 -13.88 3.92 13.01
C PHE A 234 -15.20 3.46 13.63
N ASN A 235 -16.06 4.40 14.04
CA ASN A 235 -17.34 4.03 14.65
C ASN A 235 -18.28 3.35 13.65
N ILE A 236 -18.21 3.70 12.36
CA ILE A 236 -18.97 3.00 11.32
C ILE A 236 -18.56 1.52 11.26
N LEU A 237 -17.25 1.24 11.25
CA LEU A 237 -16.74 -0.13 11.18
C LEU A 237 -17.16 -1.00 12.37
N ILE A 238 -17.01 -0.50 13.58
CA ILE A 238 -17.35 -1.30 14.78
C ILE A 238 -18.88 -1.47 14.92
N THR A 239 -19.67 -0.48 14.48
CA THR A 239 -21.14 -0.49 14.61
C THR A 239 -21.82 -1.33 13.54
N HIS A 240 -21.47 -1.11 12.27
CA HIS A 240 -22.22 -1.65 11.12
C HIS A 240 -21.53 -2.87 10.51
N TYR A 241 -20.22 -2.98 10.65
CA TYR A 241 -19.43 -4.07 10.09
C TYR A 241 -18.85 -5.01 11.17
N LYS A 242 -19.19 -4.75 12.45
CA LYS A 242 -18.85 -5.60 13.60
C LYS A 242 -17.35 -5.92 13.69
N ILE A 243 -16.51 -4.96 13.33
CA ILE A 243 -15.06 -5.09 13.53
C ILE A 243 -14.80 -5.18 15.05
N PRO A 244 -14.02 -6.18 15.51
CA PRO A 244 -13.68 -6.31 16.92
C PRO A 244 -13.08 -5.03 17.50
N CYS A 245 -13.53 -4.64 18.68
CA CYS A 245 -13.11 -3.40 19.33
C CYS A 245 -13.05 -3.60 20.84
N SER A 246 -11.90 -3.30 21.43
CA SER A 246 -11.76 -3.25 22.88
C SER A 246 -12.28 -1.93 23.43
N ILE A 247 -12.68 -1.93 24.69
CA ILE A 247 -13.13 -0.75 25.42
C ILE A 247 -12.07 0.35 25.46
N ASP A 248 -10.79 -0.02 25.57
CA ASP A 248 -9.69 0.94 25.55
C ASP A 248 -9.48 1.54 24.16
N GLY A 249 -9.59 0.73 23.11
CA GLY A 249 -9.57 1.20 21.72
C GLY A 249 -10.73 2.16 21.44
N PHE A 250 -11.93 1.82 21.91
CA PHE A 250 -13.10 2.68 21.81
C PHE A 250 -12.91 4.01 22.54
N LYS A 251 -12.43 3.98 23.79
CA LYS A 251 -12.19 5.17 24.60
C LYS A 251 -11.15 6.08 23.99
N LEU A 252 -10.08 5.52 23.42
CA LEU A 252 -9.06 6.27 22.69
C LEU A 252 -9.69 7.02 21.51
N MET A 253 -10.44 6.31 20.66
CA MET A 253 -11.02 6.86 19.43
C MET A 253 -12.15 7.85 19.68
N ASN A 254 -12.83 7.74 20.81
CA ASN A 254 -13.96 8.59 21.17
C ASN A 254 -13.67 9.52 22.35
N LYS A 255 -12.39 9.73 22.67
CA LYS A 255 -11.98 10.53 23.83
C LYS A 255 -12.62 11.92 23.78
N GLY A 256 -13.24 12.33 24.88
CA GLY A 256 -13.96 13.61 24.99
C GLY A 256 -15.27 13.70 24.19
N ARG A 257 -15.63 12.66 23.42
CA ARG A 257 -16.84 12.59 22.57
C ARG A 257 -17.87 11.58 23.08
N TYR A 258 -17.47 10.66 23.96
CA TYR A 258 -18.39 9.72 24.60
C TYR A 258 -18.97 10.26 25.92
N GLN A 259 -20.16 9.78 26.27
CA GLN A 259 -20.78 9.92 27.59
C GLN A 259 -20.85 8.54 28.25
N HIS A 260 -20.37 8.43 29.50
CA HIS A 260 -20.49 7.19 30.27
C HIS A 260 -21.90 7.11 30.88
N THR A 261 -22.68 6.10 30.49
CA THR A 261 -24.11 5.98 30.84
C THR A 261 -24.42 4.82 31.77
N GLY A 262 -23.45 3.97 32.07
CA GLY A 262 -23.55 2.81 32.97
C GLY A 262 -22.26 2.01 32.92
N ASN A 263 -22.13 0.96 33.74
CA ASN A 263 -20.93 0.11 33.75
C ASN A 263 -20.64 -0.42 32.33
N ASP A 264 -19.52 0.02 31.77
CA ASP A 264 -19.05 -0.36 30.44
C ASP A 264 -20.08 -0.09 29.31
N ILE A 265 -20.90 0.94 29.50
CA ILE A 265 -21.85 1.44 28.49
C ILE A 265 -21.54 2.90 28.19
N TYR A 266 -21.36 3.20 26.90
CA TYR A 266 -20.93 4.50 26.41
C TYR A 266 -21.86 4.99 25.30
N LYS A 267 -22.26 6.26 25.35
CA LYS A 267 -23.02 6.91 24.28
C LYS A 267 -22.10 7.81 23.44
N VAL A 268 -22.16 7.69 22.11
CA VAL A 268 -21.51 8.60 21.16
C VAL A 268 -22.50 8.91 20.03
N GLY A 269 -22.81 10.19 19.84
CA GLY A 269 -23.77 10.62 18.82
C GLY A 269 -25.12 9.89 18.94
N HIS A 270 -25.51 9.23 17.85
CA HIS A 270 -26.76 8.46 17.72
C HIS A 270 -26.63 7.00 18.18
N PHE A 271 -25.59 6.62 18.94
CA PHE A 271 -25.38 5.22 19.32
C PHE A 271 -25.01 5.05 20.79
N ILE A 272 -25.44 3.92 21.35
CA ILE A 272 -25.00 3.38 22.65
C ILE A 272 -24.21 2.11 22.39
N TYR A 273 -23.02 2.02 22.97
CA TYR A 273 -22.06 0.93 22.87
C TYR A 273 -21.96 0.23 24.22
N ALA A 274 -22.14 -1.08 24.25
CA ALA A 274 -22.03 -1.91 25.45
C ALA A 274 -20.88 -2.92 25.27
N PHE A 275 -20.04 -3.02 26.29
CA PHE A 275 -18.89 -3.92 26.31
C PHE A 275 -19.12 -5.08 27.28
N ASP A 276 -18.59 -6.25 26.95
CA ASP A 276 -18.66 -7.45 27.78
C ASP A 276 -17.64 -7.42 28.95
N GLU A 277 -17.65 -8.47 29.77
CA GLU A 277 -16.73 -8.64 30.90
C GLU A 277 -15.24 -8.77 30.49
N HIS A 278 -14.98 -9.04 29.21
CA HIS A 278 -13.63 -9.09 28.64
C HIS A 278 -13.23 -7.74 27.99
N GLY A 279 -14.08 -6.72 28.13
CA GLY A 279 -13.88 -5.40 27.56
C GLY A 279 -13.96 -5.38 26.03
N GLN A 280 -14.67 -6.32 25.41
CA GLN A 280 -14.93 -6.33 23.96
C GLN A 280 -16.31 -5.74 23.66
N LEU A 281 -16.45 -5.05 22.53
CA LEU A 281 -17.74 -4.54 22.08
C LEU A 281 -18.70 -5.70 21.80
N ASP A 282 -19.74 -5.81 22.61
CA ASP A 282 -20.79 -6.83 22.48
C ASP A 282 -21.93 -6.33 21.59
N ASN A 283 -22.37 -5.08 21.83
CA ASN A 283 -23.50 -4.51 21.11
C ASN A 283 -23.38 -2.99 20.91
N SER A 284 -23.94 -2.52 19.78
CA SER A 284 -24.14 -1.12 19.47
C SER A 284 -25.60 -0.89 19.05
N THR A 285 -26.31 -0.01 19.75
CA THR A 285 -27.72 0.28 19.51
C THR A 285 -27.91 1.73 19.06
N GLN A 286 -28.59 1.92 17.93
CA GLN A 286 -28.95 3.27 17.46
C GLN A 286 -30.03 3.88 18.35
N ILE A 287 -29.88 5.16 18.68
CA ILE A 287 -30.79 5.97 19.46
C ILE A 287 -31.19 7.21 18.66
N GLY A 288 -32.43 7.66 18.86
CA GLY A 288 -33.01 8.84 18.21
C GLY A 288 -32.30 10.13 18.57
#